data_AF-A0A0Q9LFM0-F1
#
_entry.id   AF-A0A0Q9LFM0-F1
#
_cell.length_a   1.000
_cell.length_b   1.000
_cell.length_c   1.000
_cell.angle_alpha   90.00
_cell.angle_beta   90.00
_cell.angle_gamma   90.00
#
_symmetry.space_group_name_H-M   'P 1'
#
loop_
_entity.id
_entity.type
_entity.pdbx_description
1 polymer ?
#
loop_
_entity_poly.entity_id
_entity_poly.type
_entity_poly.pdbx_seq_one_letter_code
_entity_poly.pdbx_strand_id
1 'polypeptide(L)'
;MAELLEIHTYPVKGEPGHDHAESLVEVDGLEGDRRKKAPVHVVAAGETRPDTRANLVVSLPAADLVAAIGSRLHVGDVELAVTGTARDCPGVYADVATGGRVRVGDPVTTRREPA
;
A
#
# COMPACT_ATOMS: atom_id res chain seq x y z
N MET A 1 9.52 14.73 -3.00
CA MET A 1 8.12 14.31 -2.74
C MET A 1 8.13 12.78 -2.78
N ALA A 2 7.44 12.10 -1.87
CA ALA A 2 7.38 10.64 -1.93
C ALA A 2 6.44 10.21 -3.08
N GLU A 3 6.63 9.00 -3.58
CA GLU A 3 5.93 8.46 -4.75
C GLU A 3 5.75 6.93 -4.64
N LEU A 4 4.82 6.41 -5.43
CA LEU A 4 4.58 4.97 -5.59
C LEU A 4 5.62 4.39 -6.55
N LEU A 5 6.38 3.39 -6.11
CA LEU A 5 7.46 2.80 -6.89
C LEU A 5 7.06 1.50 -7.56
N GLU A 6 6.28 0.66 -6.88
CA GLU A 6 5.90 -0.66 -7.38
C GLU A 6 4.47 -0.99 -6.95
N ILE A 7 3.79 -1.75 -7.81
CA ILE A 7 2.42 -2.23 -7.60
C ILE A 7 2.42 -3.74 -7.85
N HIS A 8 1.94 -4.49 -6.87
CA HIS A 8 1.95 -5.94 -6.87
C HIS A 8 0.59 -6.52 -6.49
N THR A 9 0.20 -7.57 -7.20
CA THR A 9 -0.94 -8.42 -6.82
C THR A 9 -0.48 -9.87 -6.63
N TYR A 10 -1.14 -10.60 -5.75
CA TYR A 10 -0.88 -11.99 -5.42
C TYR A 10 -2.18 -12.82 -5.51
N PRO A 11 -2.68 -13.11 -6.73
CA PRO A 11 -4.00 -13.72 -6.93
C PRO A 11 -4.09 -15.14 -6.35
N VAL A 12 -2.97 -15.87 -6.31
CA VAL A 12 -2.92 -17.26 -5.85
C VAL A 12 -1.95 -17.41 -4.68
N LYS A 13 -2.37 -18.19 -3.67
CA LYS A 13 -1.55 -18.43 -2.47
C LYS A 13 -0.28 -19.18 -2.83
N GLY A 14 0.87 -18.60 -2.52
CA GLY A 14 2.18 -19.24 -2.66
C GLY A 14 2.79 -19.12 -4.05
N GLU A 15 2.04 -18.63 -5.03
CA GLU A 15 2.57 -18.29 -6.35
C GLU A 15 3.28 -16.93 -6.31
N PRO A 16 4.17 -16.64 -7.28
CA PRO A 16 4.75 -15.32 -7.45
C PRO A 16 3.70 -14.21 -7.58
N GLY A 17 4.10 -12.99 -7.22
CA GLY A 17 3.29 -11.80 -7.49
C GLY A 17 3.31 -11.43 -8.97
N HIS A 18 2.36 -10.60 -9.37
CA HIS A 18 2.36 -9.92 -10.65
C HIS A 18 2.65 -8.45 -10.44
N ASP A 19 3.62 -7.93 -11.19
CA ASP A 19 3.98 -6.52 -11.20
C ASP A 19 3.05 -5.75 -12.15
N HIS A 20 2.68 -4.54 -11.77
CA HIS A 20 1.82 -3.67 -12.56
C HIS A 20 2.40 -2.27 -12.70
N ALA A 21 2.18 -1.65 -13.86
CA ALA A 21 2.42 -0.22 -14.04
C ALA A 21 1.28 0.62 -13.46
N GLU A 22 0.06 0.07 -13.43
CA GLU A 22 -1.12 0.68 -12.84
C GLU A 22 -2.12 -0.39 -12.37
N SER A 23 -2.95 -0.08 -11.38
CA SER A 23 -3.98 -0.98 -10.87
C SER A 23 -5.20 -0.20 -10.35
N LEU A 24 -6.39 -0.79 -10.49
CA LEU A 24 -7.60 -0.29 -9.86
C LEU A 24 -7.62 -0.72 -8.39
N VAL A 25 -7.86 0.23 -7.49
CA VAL A 25 -8.03 0.02 -6.06
C VAL A 25 -9.50 0.22 -5.73
N GLU A 26 -10.16 -0.85 -5.29
CA GLU A 26 -11.55 -0.86 -4.84
C GLU A 26 -11.62 -0.94 -3.32
N VAL A 27 -12.82 -0.82 -2.74
CA VAL A 27 -13.03 -0.86 -1.28
C VAL A 27 -12.43 -2.12 -0.63
N ASP A 28 -12.36 -3.21 -1.40
CA ASP A 28 -11.93 -4.52 -0.97
C ASP A 28 -10.45 -4.83 -1.25
N GLY A 29 -9.71 -3.93 -1.93
CA GLY A 29 -8.29 -4.07 -2.26
C GLY A 29 -7.98 -3.78 -3.73
N LEU A 30 -6.81 -4.22 -4.20
CA LEU A 30 -6.43 -4.09 -5.61
C LEU A 30 -7.20 -5.10 -6.48
N GLU A 31 -7.61 -4.67 -7.67
CA GLU A 31 -8.24 -5.52 -8.68
C GLU A 31 -7.34 -6.73 -9.00
N GLY A 32 -7.91 -7.92 -8.90
CA GLY A 32 -7.20 -9.17 -9.13
C GLY A 32 -6.31 -9.64 -7.98
N ASP A 33 -6.18 -8.89 -6.88
CA ASP A 33 -5.44 -9.34 -5.70
C ASP A 33 -6.27 -10.28 -4.82
N ARG A 34 -5.60 -11.27 -4.23
CA ARG A 34 -6.21 -12.10 -3.19
C ARG A 34 -5.95 -11.50 -1.82
N ARG A 35 -6.87 -10.65 -1.38
CA ARG A 35 -6.84 -10.06 -0.04
C ARG A 35 -6.67 -11.13 1.05
N LYS A 36 -5.86 -10.82 2.06
CA LYS A 36 -5.65 -11.71 3.21
C LYS A 36 -6.02 -11.04 4.52
N LYS A 37 -5.14 -10.18 5.03
CA LYS A 37 -5.26 -9.56 6.37
C LYS A 37 -5.94 -8.19 6.30
N ALA A 38 -5.72 -7.46 5.21
CA ALA A 38 -6.29 -6.16 4.94
C ALA A 38 -6.47 -6.00 3.41
N PRO A 39 -7.27 -5.01 2.97
CA PRO A 39 -7.41 -4.66 1.55
C PRO A 39 -6.09 -4.30 0.87
N VAL A 40 -5.20 -3.57 1.56
CA VAL A 40 -3.92 -3.12 1.00
C VAL A 40 -2.79 -3.28 2.03
N HIS A 41 -1.65 -3.83 1.58
CA HIS A 41 -0.38 -3.81 2.31
C HIS A 41 0.58 -2.83 1.63
N VAL A 42 1.03 -1.82 2.37
CA VAL A 42 1.99 -0.81 1.91
C VAL A 42 3.32 -0.98 2.64
N VAL A 43 4.44 -0.89 1.92
CA VAL A 43 5.79 -0.98 2.49
C VAL A 43 6.69 0.14 1.96
N ALA A 44 7.61 0.61 2.78
CA ALA A 44 8.65 1.55 2.35
C ALA A 44 9.73 0.81 1.55
N ALA A 45 10.21 1.42 0.47
CA ALA A 45 11.24 0.85 -0.41
C ALA A 45 12.48 0.38 0.35
N GLY A 46 12.93 1.16 1.34
CA GLY A 46 14.11 0.84 2.15
C GLY A 46 13.97 -0.37 3.08
N GLU A 47 12.76 -0.93 3.23
CA GLU A 47 12.50 -2.13 4.04
C GLU A 47 12.11 -3.34 3.18
N THR A 48 12.11 -3.20 1.85
CA THR A 48 11.83 -4.30 0.95
C THR A 48 12.90 -5.38 1.03
N ARG A 49 12.46 -6.63 0.86
CA ARG A 49 13.28 -7.85 0.82
C ARG A 49 12.82 -8.70 -0.36
N PRO A 50 13.64 -9.63 -0.87
CA PRO A 50 13.26 -10.49 -2.00
C PRO A 50 11.97 -11.29 -1.80
N ASP A 51 11.57 -11.55 -0.55
CA ASP A 51 10.37 -12.28 -0.16
C ASP A 51 9.21 -11.35 0.28
N THR A 52 9.36 -10.03 0.13
CA THR A 52 8.32 -9.07 0.51
C THR A 52 7.11 -9.22 -0.41
N ARG A 53 5.94 -9.42 0.20
CA ARG A 53 4.67 -9.58 -0.51
C ARG A 53 3.67 -8.48 -0.17
N ALA A 54 4.09 -7.23 -0.37
CA ALA A 54 3.24 -6.04 -0.20
C ALA A 54 2.60 -5.65 -1.53
N ASN A 55 1.42 -5.01 -1.50
CA ASN A 55 0.74 -4.54 -2.71
C ASN A 55 1.40 -3.28 -3.27
N LEU A 56 1.77 -2.34 -2.40
CA LEU A 56 2.32 -1.04 -2.80
C LEU A 56 3.69 -0.84 -2.14
N VAL A 57 4.70 -0.51 -2.95
CA VAL A 57 6.02 -0.09 -2.48
C VAL A 57 6.14 1.41 -2.70
N VAL A 58 6.42 2.17 -1.64
CA VAL A 58 6.49 3.64 -1.69
C VAL A 58 7.87 4.16 -1.32
N SER A 59 8.25 5.33 -1.84
CA SER A 59 9.52 5.99 -1.47
C SER A 59 9.45 6.78 -0.15
N LEU A 60 8.29 6.78 0.52
CA LEU A 60 8.14 7.38 1.85
C LEU A 60 9.05 6.64 2.86
N PRO A 61 9.75 7.36 3.77
CA PRO A 61 10.51 6.72 4.83
C PRO A 61 9.65 5.80 5.70
N ALA A 62 10.20 4.66 6.12
CA ALA A 62 9.48 3.68 6.94
C ALA A 62 8.91 4.28 8.23
N ALA A 63 9.68 5.17 8.88
CA ALA A 63 9.23 5.87 10.09
C ALA A 63 7.98 6.73 9.85
N ASP A 64 7.89 7.39 8.70
CA ASP A 64 6.74 8.23 8.34
C ASP A 64 5.52 7.38 8.01
N LEU A 65 5.72 6.23 7.37
CA LEU A 65 4.66 5.26 7.08
C LEU A 65 4.06 4.68 8.37
N VAL A 66 4.91 4.34 9.35
CA VAL A 66 4.47 3.89 10.68
C VAL A 66 3.79 5.02 11.46
N ALA A 67 4.30 6.26 11.36
CA ALA A 67 3.68 7.43 11.99
C ALA A 67 2.32 7.80 11.39
N ALA A 68 1.97 7.26 10.22
CA ALA A 68 0.67 7.44 9.57
C ALA A 68 -0.42 6.49 10.09
N ILE A 69 -0.11 5.55 11.00
CA ILE A 69 -1.12 4.68 11.61
C ILE A 69 -2.19 5.51 12.32
N GLY A 70 -3.46 5.23 12.02
CA GLY A 70 -4.61 6.01 12.47
C GLY A 70 -4.84 7.30 11.67
N SER A 71 -4.19 7.46 10.52
CA SER A 71 -4.33 8.60 9.60
C SER A 71 -4.60 8.13 8.16
N ARG A 72 -4.63 9.08 7.21
CA ARG A 72 -4.79 8.80 5.78
C ARG A 72 -3.44 8.83 5.06
N LEU A 73 -3.25 7.86 4.16
CA LEU A 73 -2.19 7.85 3.16
C LEU A 73 -2.86 8.10 1.79
N HIS A 74 -2.43 9.15 1.10
CA HIS A 74 -2.85 9.43 -0.26
C HIS A 74 -1.81 8.89 -1.24
N VAL A 75 -2.27 8.17 -2.26
CA VAL A 75 -1.47 7.63 -3.36
C VAL A 75 -2.15 8.03 -4.65
N GLY A 76 -1.66 9.09 -5.29
CA GLY A 76 -2.41 9.76 -6.36
C GLY A 76 -3.78 10.21 -5.85
N ASP A 77 -4.84 9.75 -6.52
CA ASP A 77 -6.24 10.03 -6.14
C ASP A 77 -6.82 9.03 -5.13
N VAL A 78 -6.09 7.96 -4.80
CA VAL A 78 -6.55 6.92 -3.86
C VAL A 78 -6.23 7.33 -2.42
N GLU A 79 -7.21 7.13 -1.54
CA GLU A 79 -7.06 7.38 -0.10
C GLU A 79 -7.14 6.07 0.69
N LEU A 80 -6.10 5.81 1.48
CA LEU A 80 -5.96 4.61 2.31
C LEU A 80 -6.01 5.00 3.79
N ALA A 81 -6.86 4.34 4.56
CA ALA A 81 -6.91 4.45 6.01
C ALA A 81 -5.88 3.49 6.62
N VAL A 82 -4.79 4.01 7.19
CA VAL A 82 -3.73 3.15 7.74
C VAL A 82 -4.16 2.59 9.09
N THR A 83 -4.38 1.28 9.16
CA THR A 83 -5.01 0.63 10.33
C THR A 83 -4.02 0.05 11.32
N GLY A 84 -2.78 -0.24 10.91
CA GLY A 84 -1.75 -0.74 11.82
C GLY A 84 -0.53 -1.33 11.13
N THR A 85 0.40 -1.84 11.92
CA THR A 85 1.62 -2.49 11.41
C THR A 85 1.32 -3.87 10.83
N ALA A 86 2.09 -4.25 9.80
CA ALA A 86 2.12 -5.62 9.35
C ALA A 86 2.88 -6.48 10.38
N ARG A 87 2.20 -7.48 10.98
CA ARG A 87 2.75 -8.24 12.12
C ARG A 87 4.01 -9.06 11.81
N ASP A 88 4.09 -9.61 10.60
CA ASP A 88 5.12 -10.58 10.21
C ASP A 88 6.04 -10.06 9.09
N CYS A 89 5.80 -8.83 8.63
CA CYS A 89 6.51 -8.21 7.51
C CYS A 89 6.64 -6.70 7.75
N PRO A 90 7.63 -6.01 7.17
CA PRO A 90 7.71 -4.56 7.22
C PRO A 90 6.48 -3.87 6.61
N GLY A 91 6.28 -2.60 6.95
CA GLY A 91 5.19 -1.77 6.44
C GLY A 91 3.90 -1.82 7.27
N VAL A 92 2.81 -1.38 6.65
CA VAL A 92 1.50 -1.15 7.28
C VAL A 92 0.37 -1.78 6.48
N TYR A 93 -0.71 -2.11 7.18
CA TYR A 93 -1.98 -2.46 6.56
C TYR A 93 -2.88 -1.23 6.48
N ALA A 94 -3.68 -1.18 5.42
CA ALA A 94 -4.65 -0.12 5.23
C ALA A 94 -5.96 -0.64 4.62
N ASP A 95 -7.05 0.00 5.03
CA ASP A 95 -8.35 -0.11 4.37
C ASP A 95 -8.44 0.95 3.27
N VAL A 96 -9.29 0.72 2.27
CA VAL A 96 -9.49 1.68 1.18
C VAL A 96 -10.64 2.60 1.55
N ALA A 97 -10.33 3.88 1.78
CA ALA A 97 -11.29 4.91 2.13
C ALA A 97 -11.98 5.48 0.88
N THR A 98 -11.16 5.80 -0.13
CA THR A 98 -11.59 6.24 -1.45
C THR A 98 -10.83 5.45 -2.50
N GLY A 99 -11.55 4.64 -3.26
CA GLY A 99 -10.99 3.86 -4.36
C GLY A 99 -10.68 4.71 -5.59
N GLY A 100 -9.91 4.15 -6.51
CA GLY A 100 -9.41 4.85 -7.69
C GLY A 100 -8.31 4.08 -8.39
N ARG A 101 -7.69 4.68 -9.41
CA ARG A 101 -6.56 4.06 -10.12
C ARG A 101 -5.27 4.62 -9.58
N VAL A 102 -4.35 3.73 -9.21
CA VAL A 102 -2.96 4.09 -8.89
C VAL A 102 -2.03 3.73 -10.03
N ARG A 103 -0.96 4.50 -10.20
CA ARG A 103 0.11 4.29 -11.17
C ARG A 103 1.47 4.43 -10.52
N VAL A 104 2.45 3.66 -10.99
CA VAL A 104 3.85 3.90 -10.62
C VAL A 104 4.22 5.34 -10.97
N GLY A 105 4.84 6.04 -10.02
CA GLY A 105 5.15 7.47 -10.06
C GLY A 105 4.10 8.37 -9.42
N ASP A 106 2.94 7.84 -8.99
CA ASP A 106 1.93 8.66 -8.32
C ASP A 106 2.46 9.24 -7.00
N PRO A 107 2.13 10.50 -6.68
CA PRO A 107 2.59 11.14 -5.46
C PRO A 107 2.03 10.44 -4.21
N VAL A 108 2.87 10.30 -3.20
CA VAL A 108 2.52 9.71 -1.90
C VAL A 108 2.64 10.77 -0.81
N THR A 109 1.55 10.98 -0.07
CA THR A 109 1.52 11.92 1.06
C THR A 109 0.73 11.35 2.24
N THR A 110 1.08 11.77 3.45
CA THR A 110 0.32 11.41 4.66
C THR A 110 -0.47 12.63 5.13
N ARG A 111 -1.73 12.39 5.53
CA ARG A 111 -2.59 13.42 6.11
C ARG A 111 -3.18 12.90 7.41
N ARG A 112 -2.85 13.58 8.52
CA ARG A 112 -3.52 13.33 9.79
C ARG A 112 -4.94 13.86 9.73
N GLU A 113 -5.90 13.06 10.19
CA GLU A 113 -7.23 13.58 10.50
C GLU A 113 -7.13 14.35 11.82
N PRO A 114 -7.73 15.56 11.91
CA PRO A 114 -7.86 16.23 13.20
C PRO A 114 -8.74 15.39 14.13
N ALA A 115 -8.28 15.21 15.37
CA ALA A 115 -9.00 14.50 16.42
C ALA A 115 -10.29 15.21 16.84
#